data_AF-A0A7I7WGH4-F1
#
_entry.id   AF-A0A7I7WGH4-F1
#
_cell.length_a   1.000
_cell.length_b   1.000
_cell.length_c   1.000
_cell.angle_alpha   90.00
_cell.angle_beta   90.00
_cell.angle_gamma   90.00
#
_symmetry.space_group_name_H-M   'P 1'
#
loop_
_entity.id
_entity.type
_entity.pdbx_description
1 polymer ?
#
loop_
_entity_poly.entity_id
_entity_poly.type
_entity_poly.pdbx_seq_one_letter_code
_entity_poly.pdbx_strand_id
1 'polypeptide(L)'
;MARSWWSPSSPTAAVEIARHARGQRGRPQIRDEHYPSDHPGRRALPGDRTPRAANPAEAAFLAIGDGAAAWLVEAAAAGASRVRSKMAEAVAFAKLHGAAAVDQALGTAALAGRFADADLAAILTHQQHGPAAAPIRVSDTHSLQPGTAGWAGFGAVSPDGDK
;
A
#
# COMPACT_ATOMS: atom_id res chain seq x y z
N MET A 1 31.45 21.96 -0.35
CA MET A 1 30.32 22.77 0.17
C MET A 1 29.77 22.08 1.42
N ALA A 2 30.26 22.47 2.60
CA ALA A 2 29.92 21.85 3.88
C ALA A 2 28.92 22.75 4.62
N ARG A 3 27.78 22.19 5.04
CA ARG A 3 26.80 22.88 5.89
C ARG A 3 27.35 22.90 7.32
N SER A 4 27.68 24.08 7.83
CA SER A 4 28.15 24.27 9.21
C SER A 4 26.97 24.17 10.17
N TRP A 5 26.94 23.11 10.98
CA TRP A 5 25.99 22.96 12.09
C TRP A 5 26.63 23.41 13.40
N TRP A 6 27.18 24.62 13.48
CA TRP A 6 27.50 25.29 14.74
C TRP A 6 27.88 26.76 14.46
N SER A 7 27.12 27.72 15.01
CA SER A 7 27.68 29.04 15.33
C SER A 7 27.90 29.10 16.84
N PRO A 8 29.11 29.36 17.33
CA PRO A 8 29.37 29.47 18.76
C PRO A 8 28.87 30.84 19.23
N SER A 9 27.65 30.89 19.76
CA SER A 9 27.24 32.02 20.59
C SER A 9 27.82 31.84 22.00
N SER A 10 28.33 32.95 22.54
CA SER A 10 28.97 33.20 23.86
C SER A 10 28.51 32.31 25.04
N PRO A 11 29.32 32.16 26.12
CA PRO A 11 28.99 31.30 27.27
C PRO A 11 27.86 31.91 28.10
N THR A 12 26.64 31.79 27.58
CA THR A 12 25.40 32.09 28.26
C THR A 12 25.00 30.79 28.96
N ALA A 13 24.68 30.85 30.25
CA ALA A 13 24.27 29.70 31.04
C ALA A 13 23.17 28.90 30.31
N ALA A 14 23.14 27.57 30.50
CA ALA A 14 22.13 26.72 29.88
C ALA A 14 20.71 27.23 30.19
N VAL A 15 19.92 27.47 29.13
CA VAL A 15 18.51 27.92 29.24
C VAL A 15 17.60 26.71 29.02
N GLU A 16 16.62 26.51 29.91
CA GLU A 16 15.58 25.50 29.72
C GLU A 16 14.70 25.91 28.53
N ILE A 17 14.83 25.22 27.40
CA ILE A 17 14.03 25.44 26.19
C ILE A 17 12.68 24.71 26.23
N ALA A 18 12.48 23.82 27.20
CA ALA A 18 11.38 22.85 27.20
C ALA A 18 11.16 22.18 28.57
N ARG A 19 9.90 22.09 29.01
CA ARG A 19 9.48 21.23 30.13
C ARG A 19 8.42 20.23 29.69
N HIS A 20 8.57 18.97 30.13
CA HIS A 20 7.62 17.90 29.86
C HIS A 20 7.14 17.21 31.13
N ALA A 21 5.90 16.71 31.06
CA ALA A 21 5.46 15.67 31.96
C ALA A 21 6.24 14.37 31.69
N ARG A 22 6.45 13.56 32.72
CA ARG A 22 7.13 12.27 32.59
C ARG A 22 6.31 11.35 31.68
N GLY A 23 6.93 10.81 30.64
CA GLY A 23 6.31 9.83 29.75
C GLY A 23 6.05 8.48 30.43
N GLN A 24 5.23 7.65 29.80
CA GLN A 24 5.00 6.25 30.20
C GLN A 24 5.80 5.33 29.26
N ARG A 25 6.10 4.11 29.71
CA ARG A 25 6.75 3.10 28.85
C ARG A 25 5.91 2.89 27.59
N GLY A 26 6.51 3.07 26.41
CA GLY A 26 5.83 2.94 25.11
C GLY A 26 5.00 4.15 24.67
N ARG A 27 4.93 5.22 25.47
CA ARG A 27 4.26 6.48 25.13
C ARG A 27 5.23 7.65 25.29
N PRO A 28 6.06 7.93 24.27
CA PRO A 28 6.97 9.06 24.31
C PRO A 28 6.17 10.37 24.45
N GLN A 29 6.65 11.27 25.32
CA GLN A 29 6.12 12.61 25.49
C GLN A 29 7.05 13.57 24.75
N ILE A 30 6.75 13.84 23.47
CA ILE A 30 7.48 14.79 22.63
C ILE A 30 6.48 15.88 22.23
N ARG A 31 6.90 17.14 22.34
CA ARG A 31 6.12 18.30 21.90
C ARG A 31 6.82 18.87 20.68
N ASP A 32 6.06 19.20 19.66
CA ASP A 32 6.63 19.69 18.41
C ASP A 32 7.27 21.08 18.60
N GLU A 33 6.91 21.79 19.68
CA GLU A 33 7.54 23.03 20.15
C GLU A 33 9.06 23.01 20.32
N HIS A 34 9.69 21.84 20.30
CA HIS A 34 11.14 21.70 20.47
C HIS A 34 11.93 21.74 19.19
N TYR A 35 11.25 21.51 18.08
CA TYR A 35 11.93 21.50 16.81
C TYR A 35 11.98 22.91 16.23
N PRO A 36 12.93 23.23 15.35
CA PRO A 36 12.87 24.43 14.51
C PRO A 36 11.54 24.52 13.74
N SER A 37 11.10 25.74 13.38
CA SER A 37 9.82 25.95 12.67
C SER A 37 9.78 25.27 11.29
N ASP A 38 10.94 25.07 10.67
CA ASP A 38 11.14 24.36 9.41
C ASP A 38 11.32 22.84 9.59
N HIS A 39 11.32 22.35 10.83
CA HIS A 39 11.54 20.93 11.10
C HIS A 39 10.33 20.10 10.66
N PRO A 40 10.55 18.95 9.97
CA PRO A 40 9.47 18.13 9.44
C PRO A 40 8.55 17.51 10.51
N GLY A 41 9.00 17.44 11.77
CA GLY A 41 8.20 17.01 12.92
C GLY A 41 7.13 18.02 13.37
N ARG A 42 7.21 19.30 12.93
CA ARG A 42 6.21 20.34 13.21
C ARG A 42 5.12 20.48 12.14
N ARG A 43 5.17 19.67 11.07
CA ARG A 43 4.14 19.74 10.02
C ARG A 43 2.78 19.39 10.62
N ALA A 44 1.75 20.15 10.21
CA ALA A 44 0.40 20.05 10.76
C ALA A 44 -0.24 18.66 10.62
N LEU A 45 0.27 17.81 9.72
CA LEU A 45 -0.21 16.45 9.52
C LEU A 45 0.94 15.44 9.66
N PRO A 46 0.92 14.57 10.69
CA PRO A 46 1.75 13.38 10.72
C PRO A 46 1.49 12.56 9.45
N GLY A 47 2.48 12.46 8.56
CA GLY A 47 2.34 11.71 7.29
C GLY A 47 2.60 12.51 6.03
N ASP A 48 2.75 13.84 6.09
CA ASP A 48 3.12 14.67 4.93
C ASP A 48 4.61 14.56 4.56
N ARG A 49 5.15 13.33 4.58
CA ARG A 49 6.52 13.03 4.14
C ARG A 49 6.45 12.38 2.78
N THR A 50 6.91 13.10 1.76
CA THR A 50 7.16 12.52 0.45
C THR A 50 8.26 11.45 0.57
N PRO A 51 8.00 10.20 0.15
CA PRO A 51 9.02 9.17 0.11
C PRO A 51 10.22 9.63 -0.72
N ARG A 52 11.43 9.45 -0.18
CA ARG A 52 12.68 9.78 -0.87
C ARG A 52 13.64 8.62 -0.75
N ALA A 53 14.18 8.18 -1.88
CA ALA A 53 15.18 7.12 -1.90
C ALA A 53 16.45 7.54 -1.16
N ALA A 54 16.90 6.70 -0.23
CA ALA A 54 18.19 6.78 0.42
C ALA A 54 19.19 5.74 -0.11
N ASN A 55 18.72 4.77 -0.90
CA ASN A 55 19.54 3.72 -1.50
C ASN A 55 19.02 3.29 -2.89
N PRO A 56 19.81 2.53 -3.67
CA PRO A 56 19.42 2.11 -5.02
C PRO A 56 18.16 1.23 -5.08
N ALA A 57 17.88 0.43 -4.05
CA ALA A 57 16.69 -0.41 -4.02
C ALA A 57 15.42 0.43 -3.88
N GLU A 58 15.44 1.43 -3.00
CA GLU A 58 14.36 2.40 -2.86
C GLU A 58 14.20 3.26 -4.12
N ALA A 59 15.32 3.64 -4.76
CA ALA A 59 15.28 4.39 -6.02
C ALA A 59 14.61 3.56 -7.14
N ALA A 60 14.95 2.28 -7.25
CA ALA A 60 14.34 1.39 -8.23
C ALA A 60 12.83 1.20 -7.98
N PHE A 61 12.42 1.11 -6.72
CA PHE A 61 11.01 1.00 -6.36
C PHE A 61 10.24 2.30 -6.65
N LEU A 62 10.77 3.46 -6.25
CA LEU A 62 10.13 4.75 -6.53
C LEU A 62 10.10 5.09 -8.03
N ALA A 63 11.02 4.53 -8.83
CA ALA A 63 11.00 4.66 -10.29
C ALA A 63 9.84 3.89 -10.96
N ILE A 64 9.09 3.06 -10.23
CA ILE A 64 7.89 2.38 -10.76
C ILE A 64 6.79 3.41 -11.07
N GLY A 65 6.57 4.40 -10.19
CA GLY A 65 5.59 5.46 -10.39
C GLY A 65 4.96 6.00 -9.09
N ASP A 66 3.89 6.78 -9.26
CA ASP A 66 3.20 7.48 -8.18
C ASP A 66 2.43 6.51 -7.26
N GLY A 67 1.91 5.42 -7.81
CA GLY A 67 1.28 4.34 -7.04
C GLY A 67 2.26 3.66 -6.08
N ALA A 68 3.52 3.50 -6.48
CA ALA A 68 4.58 3.02 -5.59
C ALA A 68 4.88 3.99 -4.44
N ALA A 69 4.93 5.30 -4.73
CA ALA A 69 5.10 6.32 -3.69
C ALA A 69 3.91 6.33 -2.71
N ALA A 70 2.68 6.29 -3.21
CA ALA A 70 1.47 6.21 -2.40
C ALA A 70 1.46 4.96 -1.52
N TRP A 71 1.86 3.81 -2.07
CA TRP A 71 1.97 2.56 -1.33
C TRP A 71 2.92 2.68 -0.13
N LEU A 72 4.06 3.37 -0.25
CA LEU A 72 4.99 3.56 0.88
C LEU A 72 4.42 4.45 1.98
N VAL A 73 3.68 5.50 1.61
CA VAL A 73 3.03 6.40 2.58
C VAL A 73 2.01 5.61 3.40
N GLU A 74 1.11 4.91 2.71
CA GLU A 74 0.04 4.15 3.37
C GLU A 74 0.56 2.94 4.14
N ALA A 75 1.55 2.23 3.59
CA ALA A 75 2.20 1.11 4.28
C ALA A 75 2.90 1.57 5.57
N ALA A 76 3.55 2.74 5.56
CA ALA A 76 4.17 3.31 6.75
C ALA A 76 3.12 3.73 7.78
N ALA A 77 2.02 4.36 7.34
CA ALA A 77 0.92 4.75 8.21
C ALA A 77 0.25 3.53 8.86
N ALA A 78 0.09 2.43 8.12
CA ALA A 78 -0.48 1.18 8.59
C ALA A 78 0.50 0.33 9.43
N GLY A 79 1.77 0.72 9.53
CA GLY A 79 2.79 -0.07 10.22
C GLY A 79 3.09 -1.41 9.53
N ALA A 80 3.02 -1.45 8.20
CA ALA A 80 3.23 -2.66 7.40
C ALA A 80 4.60 -3.29 7.69
N SER A 81 4.62 -4.61 7.78
CA SER A 81 5.84 -5.37 8.04
C SER A 81 6.53 -5.79 6.74
N ARG A 82 7.84 -6.03 6.82
CA ARG A 82 8.66 -6.53 5.70
C ARG A 82 8.64 -5.65 4.44
N VAL A 83 8.45 -4.34 4.59
CA VAL A 83 8.41 -3.34 3.49
C VAL A 83 9.55 -3.51 2.49
N ARG A 84 10.79 -3.69 2.96
CA ARG A 84 11.96 -3.91 2.09
C ARG A 84 11.84 -5.13 1.19
N SER A 85 11.30 -6.23 1.71
CA SER A 85 11.08 -7.47 0.94
C SER A 85 10.04 -7.25 -0.16
N LYS A 86 8.95 -6.55 0.19
CA LYS A 86 7.84 -6.26 -0.73
C LYS A 86 8.23 -5.28 -1.83
N MET A 87 9.06 -4.27 -1.52
CA MET A 87 9.63 -3.38 -2.55
C MET A 87 10.48 -4.16 -3.56
N ALA A 88 11.34 -5.07 -3.08
CA ALA A 88 12.18 -5.89 -3.96
C ALA A 88 11.34 -6.80 -4.87
N GLU A 89 10.27 -7.39 -4.33
CA GLU A 89 9.30 -8.18 -5.09
C GLU A 89 8.58 -7.33 -6.15
N ALA A 90 8.10 -6.14 -5.79
CA ALA A 90 7.45 -5.23 -6.74
C ALA A 90 8.39 -4.83 -7.89
N VAL A 91 9.67 -4.55 -7.60
CA VAL A 91 10.68 -4.29 -8.64
C VAL A 91 10.90 -5.53 -9.53
N ALA A 92 10.83 -6.74 -8.97
CA ALA A 92 10.88 -7.97 -9.77
C ALA A 92 9.64 -8.12 -10.66
N PHE A 93 8.44 -7.87 -10.14
CA PHE A 93 7.22 -7.87 -10.94
C PHE A 93 7.22 -6.81 -12.03
N ALA A 94 7.78 -5.62 -11.78
CA ALA A 94 7.85 -4.56 -12.79
C ALA A 94 8.70 -4.98 -14.00
N LYS A 95 9.71 -5.85 -13.80
CA LYS A 95 10.50 -6.43 -14.90
C LYS A 95 9.73 -7.48 -15.70
N LEU A 96 8.77 -8.17 -15.08
CA LEU A 96 7.99 -9.25 -15.72
C LEU A 96 6.71 -8.75 -16.38
N HIS A 97 6.03 -7.78 -15.76
CA HIS A 97 4.69 -7.33 -16.13
C HIS A 97 4.65 -5.86 -16.60
N GLY A 98 5.79 -5.16 -16.54
CA GLY A 98 5.90 -3.74 -16.87
C GLY A 98 5.59 -2.82 -15.67
N ALA A 99 6.27 -1.67 -15.63
CA ALA A 99 6.15 -0.72 -14.51
C ALA A 99 4.73 -0.16 -14.36
N ALA A 100 4.04 0.16 -15.46
CA ALA A 100 2.71 0.75 -15.40
C ALA A 100 1.66 -0.16 -14.74
N ALA A 101 1.69 -1.46 -15.03
CA ALA A 101 0.78 -2.43 -14.41
C ALA A 101 1.06 -2.57 -12.91
N VAL A 102 2.33 -2.63 -12.53
CA VAL A 102 2.73 -2.70 -11.12
C VAL A 102 2.42 -1.42 -10.37
N ASP A 103 2.59 -0.25 -10.98
CA ASP A 103 2.26 1.03 -10.37
C ASP A 103 0.77 1.13 -10.07
N GLN A 104 -0.08 0.75 -11.04
CA GLN A 104 -1.53 0.75 -10.88
C GLN A 104 -1.98 -0.25 -9.79
N ALA A 105 -1.33 -1.42 -9.71
CA ALA A 105 -1.55 -2.38 -8.64
C ALA A 105 -1.13 -1.87 -7.26
N LEU A 106 0.03 -1.22 -7.14
CA LEU A 106 0.51 -0.60 -5.89
C LEU A 106 -0.42 0.53 -5.43
N GLY A 107 -0.89 1.37 -6.35
CA GLY A 107 -1.89 2.39 -6.05
C GLY A 107 -3.21 1.79 -5.56
N THR A 108 -3.68 0.71 -6.19
CA THR A 108 -4.89 0.00 -5.75
C THR A 108 -4.70 -0.62 -4.36
N ALA A 109 -3.54 -1.22 -4.10
CA ALA A 109 -3.20 -1.79 -2.81
C ALA A 109 -3.15 -0.73 -1.71
N ALA A 110 -2.56 0.44 -2.00
CA ALA A 110 -2.51 1.58 -1.09
C ALA A 110 -3.93 2.05 -0.69
N LEU A 111 -4.79 2.28 -1.70
CA LEU A 111 -6.19 2.71 -1.48
C LEU A 111 -7.01 1.69 -0.69
N ALA A 112 -6.75 0.39 -0.90
CA ALA A 112 -7.45 -0.70 -0.21
C ALA A 112 -6.86 -1.04 1.17
N GLY A 113 -5.75 -0.41 1.59
CA GLY A 113 -5.05 -0.75 2.83
C GLY A 113 -4.46 -2.17 2.83
N ARG A 114 -4.11 -2.69 1.65
CA ARG A 114 -3.66 -4.07 1.43
C ARG A 114 -2.13 -4.15 1.35
N PHE A 115 -1.53 -4.57 2.47
CA PHE A 115 -0.08 -4.68 2.66
C PHE A 115 0.37 -6.07 3.12
N ALA A 116 -0.46 -7.09 2.96
CA ALA A 116 -0.10 -8.47 3.26
C ALA A 116 0.88 -9.03 2.21
N ASP A 117 1.51 -10.15 2.53
CA ASP A 117 2.25 -10.91 1.53
C ASP A 117 1.27 -11.41 0.44
N ALA A 118 1.73 -11.49 -0.81
CA ALA A 118 0.94 -11.83 -2.00
C ALA A 118 -0.17 -10.85 -2.42
N ASP A 119 -0.45 -9.78 -1.68
CA ASP A 119 -1.48 -8.79 -2.07
C ASP A 119 -1.20 -8.19 -3.45
N LEU A 120 0.06 -7.82 -3.72
CA LEU A 120 0.46 -7.26 -5.01
C LEU A 120 0.24 -8.26 -6.15
N ALA A 121 0.64 -9.51 -5.96
CA ALA A 121 0.44 -10.57 -6.95
C ALA A 121 -1.06 -10.81 -7.23
N ALA A 122 -1.87 -10.91 -6.18
CA ALA A 122 -3.31 -11.12 -6.31
C ALA A 122 -4.01 -9.96 -7.06
N ILE A 123 -3.62 -8.72 -6.75
CA ILE A 123 -4.14 -7.52 -7.42
C ILE A 123 -3.72 -7.49 -8.89
N LEU A 124 -2.44 -7.77 -9.19
CA LEU A 124 -1.93 -7.87 -10.57
C LEU A 124 -2.67 -8.95 -11.37
N THR A 125 -2.84 -10.14 -10.80
CA THR A 125 -3.59 -11.23 -11.43
C THR A 125 -5.01 -10.77 -11.72
N HIS A 126 -5.70 -10.15 -10.76
CA HIS A 126 -7.06 -9.67 -10.98
C HIS A 126 -7.14 -8.66 -12.13
N GLN A 127 -6.21 -7.70 -12.19
CA GLN A 127 -6.17 -6.66 -13.23
C GLN A 127 -5.87 -7.23 -14.63
N GLN A 128 -5.06 -8.28 -14.72
CA GLN A 128 -4.76 -8.97 -15.99
C GLN A 128 -5.98 -9.67 -16.59
N HIS A 129 -6.92 -10.13 -15.77
CA HIS A 129 -8.17 -10.74 -16.24
C HIS A 129 -9.16 -9.69 -16.79
N GLY A 130 -8.84 -8.39 -16.68
CA GLY A 130 -9.69 -7.29 -17.09
C GLY A 130 -10.90 -7.09 -16.18
N PRO A 131 -11.76 -6.10 -16.45
CA PRO A 131 -13.01 -5.96 -15.72
C PRO A 131 -13.81 -7.26 -15.89
N ALA A 132 -14.18 -7.89 -14.78
CA ALA A 132 -15.18 -8.95 -14.82
C ALA A 132 -16.39 -8.42 -15.60
N ALA A 133 -16.94 -9.24 -16.49
CA ALA A 133 -18.19 -8.92 -17.17
C ALA A 133 -19.18 -8.38 -16.13
N ALA A 134 -19.96 -7.35 -16.51
CA ALA A 134 -20.87 -6.69 -15.60
C ALA A 134 -21.61 -7.74 -14.76
N PRO A 135 -21.57 -7.66 -13.42
CA PRO A 135 -22.15 -8.70 -12.58
C PRO A 135 -23.60 -8.86 -12.99
N ILE A 136 -24.00 -10.08 -13.34
CA ILE A 136 -25.34 -10.34 -13.81
C ILE A 136 -26.28 -10.08 -12.63
N ARG A 137 -27.13 -9.06 -12.78
CA ARG A 137 -28.13 -8.67 -11.77
C ARG A 137 -29.39 -9.47 -11.99
N VAL A 138 -30.14 -9.72 -10.91
CA VAL A 138 -31.52 -10.21 -11.03
C VAL A 138 -32.29 -9.24 -11.92
N SER A 139 -32.97 -9.77 -12.92
CA SER A 139 -33.95 -9.07 -13.74
C SER A 139 -35.12 -9.99 -14.02
N ASP A 140 -36.19 -9.45 -14.58
CA ASP A 140 -37.34 -10.25 -15.03
C ASP A 140 -36.94 -11.31 -16.08
N THR A 141 -35.82 -11.09 -16.78
CA THR A 141 -35.24 -12.00 -17.79
C THR A 141 -34.07 -12.84 -17.26
N HIS A 142 -33.65 -12.65 -16.00
CA HIS A 142 -32.47 -13.31 -15.45
C HIS A 142 -32.62 -13.61 -13.95
N SER A 143 -32.79 -14.89 -13.62
CA SER A 143 -32.93 -15.37 -12.24
C SER A 143 -31.58 -15.82 -11.66
N LEU A 144 -31.35 -15.50 -10.38
CA LEU A 144 -30.22 -16.05 -9.59
C LEU A 144 -30.58 -17.36 -8.89
N GLN A 145 -31.83 -17.82 -8.98
CA GLN A 145 -32.20 -19.16 -8.51
C GLN A 145 -31.55 -20.19 -9.44
N PRO A 146 -30.82 -21.19 -8.91
CA PRO A 146 -30.39 -22.33 -9.70
C PRO A 146 -31.64 -22.99 -10.32
N GLY A 147 -31.79 -22.90 -11.64
CA GLY A 147 -32.90 -23.56 -12.32
C GLY A 147 -32.79 -25.09 -12.17
N THR A 148 -33.92 -25.78 -12.23
CA THR A 148 -33.96 -27.26 -12.28
C THR A 148 -33.53 -27.81 -13.65
N ALA A 149 -33.12 -26.97 -14.59
CA ALA A 149 -32.68 -27.37 -15.93
C ALA A 149 -31.53 -28.40 -15.92
N GLY A 150 -30.65 -28.36 -14.91
CA GLY A 150 -29.62 -29.38 -14.71
C GLY A 150 -30.16 -30.78 -14.40
N TRP A 151 -31.43 -30.89 -14.00
CA TRP A 151 -32.14 -32.14 -13.73
C TRP A 151 -32.92 -32.66 -14.95
N ALA A 152 -32.99 -31.90 -16.05
CA ALA A 152 -33.80 -32.26 -17.21
C ALA A 152 -33.36 -33.58 -17.91
N GLY A 153 -32.12 -34.03 -17.69
CA GLY A 153 -31.60 -35.30 -18.20
C GLY A 153 -31.75 -36.49 -17.24
N PHE A 154 -32.18 -36.29 -15.99
CA PHE A 154 -32.36 -37.40 -15.05
C PHE A 154 -33.59 -38.23 -15.44
N GLY A 155 -33.37 -39.47 -15.85
CA GLY A 155 -34.43 -40.42 -16.22
C GLY A 155 -34.67 -40.58 -17.73
N ALA A 156 -33.94 -39.84 -18.58
CA ALA A 156 -33.96 -40.08 -20.02
C ALA A 156 -33.20 -41.39 -20.33
N VAL A 157 -33.93 -42.46 -20.59
CA VAL A 157 -33.38 -43.70 -21.16
C VAL A 157 -33.11 -43.43 -22.64
N SER A 158 -31.85 -43.48 -23.06
CA SER A 158 -31.52 -43.52 -24.49
C SER A 158 -32.20 -44.75 -25.10
N PRO A 159 -33.04 -44.60 -26.14
CA PRO A 159 -33.79 -45.72 -26.72
C PRO A 159 -32.94 -46.59 -27.66
N ASP A 160 -31.66 -46.82 -27.30
CA ASP A 160 -30.76 -47.72 -28.01
C ASP A 160 -29.99 -48.55 -26.97
N GLY A 161 -30.59 -49.65 -26.59
CA GLY A 161 -30.03 -50.62 -25.66
C GLY A 161 -30.68 -51.99 -25.88
N ASP A 162 -30.63 -52.46 -27.13
CA ASP A 162 -31.09 -53.80 -27.51
C ASP A 162 -29.87 -54.66 -27.91
N LYS A 163 -29.60 -55.67 -27.08
CA LYS A 163 -29.02 -56.97 -27.45
C LYS A 163 -29.31 -58.00 -26.37
#